data_AF-A0A966T4Y2-F1
#
_entry.id   AF-A0A966T4Y2-F1
#
_cell.length_a   1.000
_cell.length_b   1.000
_cell.length_c   1.000
_cell.angle_alpha   90.00
_cell.angle_beta   90.00
_cell.angle_gamma   90.00
#
_symmetry.space_group_name_H-M   'P 1'
#
loop_
_entity.id
_entity.type
_entity.pdbx_description
1 polymer ?
#
loop_
_entity_poly.entity_id
_entity_poly.type
_entity_poly.pdbx_seq_one_letter_code
_entity_poly.pdbx_strand_id
1 'polypeptide(L)'
;MYIGMVVPARYAPGFTVDETLITVGATWSTVTGKISEAFPVLPAASVALAVIAWFPVASVVAIVNVPVLALVPTGSLSAAGAVAVDTTVPTVTSVTTTAADGPYMAGSVIPIVVTFSEPVTVTGTAQLLLETGLVDRQVMLTSGSGTATLTFRYTVQFGDTSADLDYVSVRALTVTGGAISDVTGNEADY
;
A
#
# COMPACT_ATOMS: atom_id res chain seq x y z
N MET A 1 20.09 -60.77 -1.66
CA MET A 1 21.29 -60.01 -2.06
C MET A 1 21.85 -59.37 -0.79
N TYR A 2 22.83 -60.01 -0.17
CA TYR A 2 23.47 -59.54 1.06
C TYR A 2 24.53 -58.51 0.66
N ILE A 3 24.37 -57.24 1.04
CA ILE A 3 25.44 -56.25 0.95
C ILE A 3 26.34 -56.48 2.16
N GLY A 4 27.50 -57.09 1.91
CA GLY A 4 28.52 -57.31 2.93
C GLY A 4 29.11 -55.97 3.37
N MET A 5 28.90 -55.63 4.63
CA MET A 5 29.57 -54.52 5.31
C MET A 5 31.05 -54.91 5.51
N VAL A 6 31.96 -54.22 4.82
CA VAL A 6 33.40 -54.34 5.08
C VAL A 6 33.75 -53.40 6.21
N VAL A 7 33.91 -53.97 7.42
CA VAL A 7 34.44 -53.23 8.58
C VAL A 7 35.97 -53.28 8.50
N PRO A 8 36.68 -52.14 8.36
CA PRO A 8 38.13 -52.16 8.51
C PRO A 8 38.46 -52.52 9.97
N ALA A 9 39.17 -53.64 10.13
CA ALA A 9 39.63 -54.10 11.42
C ALA A 9 40.61 -53.07 12.01
N ARG A 10 40.16 -52.35 13.06
CA ARG A 10 40.90 -51.89 14.25
C ARG A 10 40.13 -50.73 14.91
N TYR A 11 39.00 -51.05 15.54
CA TYR A 11 38.49 -50.22 16.64
C TYR A 11 39.14 -50.71 17.94
N ALA A 12 39.61 -49.78 18.77
CA ALA A 12 40.06 -50.08 20.12
C ALA A 12 38.92 -50.75 20.92
N PRO A 13 39.22 -51.67 21.86
CA PRO A 13 38.20 -52.35 22.63
C PRO A 13 37.36 -51.34 23.44
N GLY A 14 36.04 -51.35 23.25
CA GLY A 14 35.09 -50.50 23.97
C GLY A 14 34.17 -49.61 23.13
N PHE A 15 34.29 -49.61 21.80
CA PHE A 15 33.38 -48.87 20.91
C PHE A 15 32.20 -49.74 20.46
N THR A 16 30.98 -49.42 20.90
CA THR A 16 29.74 -50.01 20.40
C THR A 16 29.05 -48.97 19.50
N VAL A 17 28.75 -49.33 18.26
CA VAL A 17 27.95 -48.47 17.37
C VAL A 17 26.49 -48.69 17.74
N ASP A 18 25.80 -47.65 18.17
CA ASP A 18 24.34 -47.70 18.37
C ASP A 18 23.67 -47.60 16.99
N GLU A 19 23.19 -48.74 16.47
CA GLU A 19 22.60 -48.86 15.14
C GLU A 19 21.24 -48.15 14.99
N THR A 20 20.73 -47.49 16.03
CA THR A 20 19.44 -46.78 15.99
C THR A 20 19.45 -45.48 15.16
N LEU A 21 20.62 -45.00 14.71
CA LEU A 21 20.77 -43.72 13.98
C LEU A 21 20.88 -43.83 12.44
N ILE A 22 20.49 -44.95 11.85
CA ILE A 22 20.66 -45.21 10.40
C ILE A 22 19.50 -44.65 9.53
N THR A 23 18.50 -43.95 10.09
CA THR A 23 17.27 -43.61 9.32
C THR A 23 17.27 -42.25 8.60
N VAL A 24 18.41 -41.57 8.46
CA VAL A 24 18.48 -40.40 7.57
C VAL A 24 19.71 -40.57 6.72
N GLY A 25 19.56 -40.51 5.39
CA GLY A 25 20.60 -40.74 4.38
C GLY A 25 21.80 -39.78 4.46
N ALA A 26 22.53 -39.83 5.57
CA ALA A 26 23.72 -39.07 5.84
C ALA A 26 24.91 -39.79 5.20
N THR A 27 25.42 -39.21 4.12
CA THR A 27 26.73 -39.54 3.57
C THR A 27 27.82 -38.94 4.47
N TRP A 28 28.58 -39.80 5.15
CA TRP A 28 29.77 -39.40 5.88
C TRP A 28 30.95 -39.44 4.91
N SER A 29 31.74 -38.37 4.86
CA SER A 29 32.98 -38.33 4.08
C SER A 29 34.16 -38.41 5.05
N THR A 30 34.97 -39.46 4.96
CA THR A 30 36.20 -39.57 5.74
C THR A 30 37.34 -38.86 5.01
N VAL A 31 37.97 -37.87 5.65
CA VAL A 31 39.23 -37.29 5.18
C VAL A 31 40.36 -38.25 5.53
N THR A 32 40.88 -38.96 4.54
CA THR A 32 42.07 -39.81 4.71
C THR A 32 43.35 -39.00 4.58
N GLY A 33 44.07 -38.88 5.69
CA GLY A 33 45.52 -39.10 5.77
C GLY A 33 46.45 -38.09 5.09
N LYS A 34 46.58 -36.88 5.66
CA LYS A 34 47.84 -36.18 6.02
C LYS A 34 47.56 -34.75 6.47
N ILE A 35 48.07 -34.38 7.64
CA ILE A 35 47.91 -33.07 8.29
C ILE A 35 48.71 -31.92 7.63
N SER A 36 49.57 -32.22 6.66
CA SER A 36 50.45 -31.22 6.02
C SER A 36 49.77 -30.38 4.93
N GLU A 37 48.52 -30.69 4.56
CA GLU A 37 47.78 -29.95 3.51
C GLU A 37 46.58 -29.15 4.06
N ALA A 38 46.38 -29.15 5.38
CA ALA A 38 45.30 -28.41 6.01
C ALA A 38 45.68 -26.93 6.20
N PHE A 39 45.50 -26.10 5.17
CA PHE A 39 45.45 -24.65 5.31
C PHE A 39 44.06 -24.13 4.92
N PRO A 40 43.22 -23.69 5.86
CA PRO A 40 42.08 -22.85 5.51
C PRO A 40 42.45 -21.36 5.65
N VAL A 41 42.55 -20.64 4.52
CA VAL A 41 42.31 -19.19 4.51
C VAL A 41 40.80 -19.02 4.30
N LEU A 42 40.05 -18.74 5.36
CA LEU A 42 38.60 -18.50 5.26
C LEU A 42 38.33 -17.04 4.88
N PRO A 43 37.53 -16.75 3.84
CA PRO A 43 36.88 -15.45 3.71
C PRO A 43 35.77 -15.32 4.75
N ALA A 44 35.55 -14.10 5.22
CA ALA A 44 34.71 -13.76 6.37
C ALA A 44 33.21 -14.08 6.16
N ALA A 45 32.80 -15.34 6.31
CA ALA A 45 31.40 -15.74 6.51
C ALA A 45 31.22 -17.20 6.98
N SER A 46 32.22 -17.83 7.60
CA SER A 46 32.08 -19.21 8.08
C SER A 46 32.77 -19.41 9.41
N VAL A 47 32.01 -19.80 10.43
CA VAL A 47 32.52 -20.23 11.73
C VAL A 47 33.12 -21.63 11.54
N ALA A 48 34.45 -21.71 11.46
CA ALA A 48 35.11 -22.99 11.67
C ALA A 48 34.98 -23.34 13.16
N LEU A 49 34.29 -24.44 13.47
CA LEU A 49 34.37 -25.09 14.79
C LEU A 49 35.77 -25.70 14.95
N ALA A 50 36.77 -24.87 15.20
CA ALA A 50 38.07 -25.30 15.66
C ALA A 50 37.99 -25.57 17.17
N VAL A 51 37.48 -26.73 17.56
CA VAL A 51 37.58 -27.22 18.94
C VAL A 51 38.07 -28.65 18.90
N ILE A 52 39.39 -28.82 18.81
CA ILE A 52 40.06 -30.01 19.34
C ILE A 52 41.07 -29.50 20.38
N ALA A 53 40.54 -28.86 21.42
CA ALA A 53 41.24 -28.78 22.68
C ALA A 53 40.92 -30.06 23.46
N TRP A 54 41.97 -30.74 23.85
CA TRP A 54 42.02 -31.90 24.72
C TRP A 54 41.18 -31.68 25.99
N PHE A 55 39.95 -32.20 26.01
CA PHE A 55 39.13 -32.28 27.22
C PHE A 55 38.82 -33.76 27.52
N PRO A 56 39.17 -34.29 28.70
CA PRO A 56 38.59 -35.54 29.16
C PRO A 56 37.13 -35.28 29.55
N VAL A 57 36.25 -36.24 29.26
CA VAL A 57 34.83 -36.34 29.67
C VAL A 57 33.90 -35.17 29.32
N ALA A 58 33.22 -35.27 28.17
CA ALA A 58 31.79 -34.99 28.05
C ALA A 58 31.30 -35.27 26.61
N SER A 59 30.20 -36.00 26.49
CA SER A 59 29.46 -36.14 25.23
C SER A 59 29.02 -34.76 24.74
N VAL A 60 29.47 -34.34 23.57
CA VAL A 60 28.99 -33.10 22.93
C VAL A 60 27.80 -33.46 22.06
N VAL A 61 26.61 -33.05 22.50
CA VAL A 61 25.39 -33.04 21.65
C VAL A 61 25.40 -31.72 20.89
N ALA A 62 25.60 -31.78 19.57
CA ALA A 62 25.43 -30.63 18.70
C ALA A 62 23.94 -30.50 18.33
N ILE A 63 23.25 -29.51 18.91
CA ILE A 63 21.90 -29.15 18.50
C ILE A 63 22.03 -28.21 17.29
N VAL A 64 21.73 -28.70 16.09
CA VAL A 64 21.60 -27.85 14.90
C VAL A 64 20.27 -27.12 15.03
N ASN A 65 20.32 -25.87 15.48
CA ASN A 65 19.15 -25.00 15.51
C ASN A 65 18.89 -24.51 14.07
N VAL A 66 18.04 -25.21 13.33
CA VAL A 66 17.55 -24.72 12.03
C VAL A 66 16.72 -23.46 12.31
N PRO A 67 17.02 -22.29 11.72
CA PRO A 67 16.19 -21.11 11.96
C PRO A 67 14.76 -21.43 11.54
N VAL A 68 13.82 -21.31 12.48
CA VAL A 68 12.39 -21.25 12.16
C VAL A 68 12.24 -20.16 11.10
N LEU A 69 11.71 -20.57 9.94
CA LEU A 69 11.41 -19.68 8.84
C LEU A 69 10.51 -18.56 9.38
N ALA A 70 10.98 -17.32 9.26
CA ALA A 70 10.46 -16.17 9.96
C ALA A 70 8.92 -16.13 9.96
N LEU A 71 8.35 -16.03 11.17
CA LEU A 71 6.99 -15.57 11.40
C LEU A 71 6.78 -14.34 10.53
N VAL A 72 5.87 -14.41 9.56
CA VAL A 72 5.46 -13.25 8.78
C VAL A 72 5.07 -12.19 9.81
N PRO A 73 5.81 -11.07 9.92
CA PRO A 73 5.59 -10.12 11.00
C PRO A 73 4.13 -9.68 10.95
N THR A 74 3.45 -9.67 12.09
CA THR A 74 2.10 -9.10 12.22
C THR A 74 2.20 -7.64 11.77
N GLY A 75 1.64 -7.34 10.59
CA GLY A 75 1.84 -6.08 9.88
C GLY A 75 2.42 -6.22 8.47
N SER A 76 2.81 -7.43 8.03
CA SER A 76 3.12 -7.66 6.62
C SER A 76 1.84 -7.55 5.78
N LEU A 77 1.93 -6.87 4.65
CA LEU A 77 0.85 -6.79 3.65
C LEU A 77 0.40 -8.16 3.15
N SER A 78 1.24 -9.19 3.30
CA SER A 78 0.88 -10.58 2.99
C SER A 78 -0.08 -11.23 4.01
N ALA A 79 -0.18 -10.66 5.22
CA ALA A 79 -1.14 -11.05 6.25
C ALA A 79 -2.39 -10.16 6.26
N ALA A 80 -2.31 -8.97 5.68
CA ALA A 80 -3.48 -8.16 5.37
C ALA A 80 -4.17 -8.76 4.14
N GLY A 81 -5.47 -9.06 4.23
CA GLY A 81 -6.26 -9.46 3.06
C GLY A 81 -6.20 -8.40 1.96
N ALA A 82 -6.80 -8.72 0.80
CA ALA A 82 -6.79 -7.91 -0.42
C ALA A 82 -6.70 -6.40 -0.17
N VAL A 83 -5.60 -5.79 -0.62
CA VAL A 83 -5.41 -4.33 -0.59
C VAL A 83 -6.29 -3.74 -1.68
N ALA A 84 -7.37 -3.08 -1.29
CA ALA A 84 -8.17 -2.26 -2.20
C ALA A 84 -7.53 -0.86 -2.27
N VAL A 85 -7.07 -0.47 -3.45
CA VAL A 85 -6.63 0.89 -3.76
C VAL A 85 -7.76 1.53 -4.57
N ASP A 86 -8.29 2.63 -4.06
CA ASP A 86 -9.24 3.43 -4.82
C ASP A 86 -8.48 4.29 -5.83
N THR A 87 -8.95 4.27 -7.07
CA THR A 87 -8.35 5.02 -8.19
C THR A 87 -9.43 5.73 -9.00
N THR A 88 -10.68 5.78 -8.52
CA THR A 88 -11.75 6.47 -9.21
C THR A 88 -11.60 7.97 -9.01
N VAL A 89 -11.57 8.69 -10.13
CA VAL A 89 -11.54 10.15 -10.12
C VAL A 89 -12.98 10.67 -10.11
N PRO A 90 -13.36 11.52 -9.15
CA PRO A 90 -14.67 12.15 -9.16
C PRO A 90 -14.84 13.03 -10.39
N THR A 91 -16.00 13.01 -11.02
CA THR A 91 -16.32 13.83 -12.20
C THR A 91 -17.64 14.57 -11.99
N VAL A 92 -17.79 15.76 -12.57
CA VAL A 92 -19.06 16.48 -12.57
C VAL A 92 -20.06 15.76 -13.49
N THR A 93 -21.19 15.34 -12.94
CA THR A 93 -22.26 14.65 -13.69
C THR A 93 -23.35 15.61 -14.15
N SER A 94 -23.65 16.66 -13.38
CA SER A 94 -24.69 17.62 -13.72
C SER A 94 -24.55 18.93 -12.96
N VAL A 95 -25.01 20.02 -13.57
CA VAL A 95 -25.21 21.32 -12.93
C VAL A 95 -26.69 21.69 -13.10
N THR A 96 -27.38 21.95 -12.00
CA THR A 96 -28.83 22.21 -11.98
C THR A 96 -29.18 23.29 -10.95
N THR A 97 -30.45 23.68 -10.90
CA THR A 97 -30.99 24.52 -9.83
C THR A 97 -32.26 23.89 -9.24
N THR A 98 -32.53 24.18 -7.98
CA THR A 98 -33.82 23.85 -7.33
C THR A 98 -34.81 25.01 -7.40
N ALA A 99 -34.41 26.16 -7.95
CA ALA A 99 -35.29 27.29 -8.19
C ALA A 99 -36.26 26.94 -9.33
N ALA A 100 -37.52 27.36 -9.20
CA ALA A 100 -38.50 27.13 -10.25
C ALA A 100 -38.21 27.99 -11.49
N ASP A 101 -38.60 27.54 -12.67
CA ASP A 101 -38.46 28.35 -13.88
C ASP A 101 -39.29 29.63 -13.77
N GLY A 102 -38.66 30.77 -14.11
CA GLY A 102 -39.32 32.06 -14.07
C GLY A 102 -38.36 33.24 -14.13
N PRO A 103 -38.89 34.46 -14.25
CA PRO A 103 -38.09 35.67 -14.21
C PRO A 103 -37.60 35.95 -12.79
N TYR A 104 -36.30 36.22 -12.65
CA TYR A 104 -35.68 36.63 -11.40
C TYR A 104 -35.22 38.07 -11.49
N MET A 105 -35.59 38.89 -10.50
CA MET A 105 -35.17 40.28 -10.40
C MET A 105 -33.90 40.42 -9.57
N ALA A 106 -33.20 41.55 -9.69
CA ALA A 106 -32.06 41.88 -8.85
C ALA A 106 -32.39 41.70 -7.35
N GLY A 107 -31.50 41.03 -6.63
CA GLY A 107 -31.68 40.61 -5.23
C GLY A 107 -32.28 39.22 -5.05
N SER A 108 -32.82 38.59 -6.10
CA SER A 108 -33.28 37.20 -6.03
C SER A 108 -32.09 36.25 -5.83
N VAL A 109 -32.31 35.20 -5.04
CA VAL A 109 -31.29 34.19 -4.75
C VAL A 109 -31.62 32.90 -5.47
N ILE A 110 -30.68 32.40 -6.26
CA ILE A 110 -30.80 31.16 -7.03
C ILE A 110 -29.71 30.20 -6.53
N PRO A 111 -30.08 29.04 -5.95
CA PRO A 111 -29.13 27.99 -5.61
C PRO A 111 -28.69 27.25 -6.88
N ILE A 112 -27.38 27.11 -7.07
CA ILE A 112 -26.80 26.32 -8.16
C ILE A 112 -26.21 25.04 -7.55
N VAL A 113 -26.64 23.89 -8.04
CA VAL A 113 -26.27 22.57 -7.52
C VAL A 113 -25.39 21.87 -8.54
N VAL A 114 -24.13 21.64 -8.18
CA VAL A 114 -23.17 20.84 -8.94
C VAL A 114 -23.14 19.45 -8.34
N THR A 115 -23.40 18.42 -9.13
CA THR A 115 -23.38 17.01 -8.72
C THR A 115 -22.15 16.32 -9.29
N PHE A 116 -21.45 15.58 -8.43
CA PHE A 116 -20.30 14.74 -8.75
C PHE A 116 -20.71 13.27 -8.75
N SER A 117 -19.88 12.44 -9.40
CA SER A 117 -20.05 10.98 -9.45
C SER A 117 -19.94 10.29 -8.08
N GLU A 118 -19.29 10.93 -7.12
CA GLU A 118 -19.07 10.43 -5.77
C GLU A 118 -18.88 11.58 -4.75
N PRO A 119 -18.89 11.30 -3.44
CA PRO A 119 -18.68 12.33 -2.43
C PRO A 119 -17.31 13.01 -2.53
N VAL A 120 -17.30 14.34 -2.55
CA VAL A 120 -16.09 15.15 -2.64
C VAL A 120 -15.93 16.08 -1.46
N THR A 121 -14.69 16.24 -1.00
CA THR A 121 -14.25 17.22 -0.01
C THR A 121 -13.65 18.41 -0.71
N VAL A 122 -14.14 19.61 -0.37
CA VAL A 122 -13.61 20.87 -0.88
C VAL A 122 -12.70 21.49 0.17
N THR A 123 -11.48 21.82 -0.22
CA THR A 123 -10.55 22.66 0.54
C THR A 123 -10.33 23.98 -0.19
N GLY A 124 -9.96 25.04 0.53
CA GLY A 124 -9.82 26.37 -0.06
C GLY A 124 -11.17 27.03 -0.40
N THR A 125 -11.18 27.90 -1.42
CA THR A 125 -12.39 28.63 -1.85
C THR A 125 -12.80 28.18 -3.26
N ALA A 126 -13.88 27.42 -3.35
CA ALA A 126 -14.47 27.03 -4.62
C ALA A 126 -15.42 28.10 -5.17
N GLN A 127 -15.28 28.41 -6.46
CA GLN A 127 -15.99 29.45 -7.16
C GLN A 127 -16.45 28.95 -8.53
N LEU A 128 -17.68 29.26 -8.91
CA LEU A 128 -18.26 28.95 -10.21
C LEU A 128 -18.52 30.25 -10.98
N LEU A 129 -18.07 30.33 -12.23
CA LEU A 129 -18.35 31.49 -13.09
C LEU A 129 -19.62 31.24 -13.91
N LEU A 130 -20.66 32.03 -13.64
CA LEU A 130 -21.95 31.98 -14.33
C LEU A 130 -22.00 32.96 -15.49
N GLU A 131 -22.65 32.55 -16.57
CA GLU A 131 -22.94 33.40 -17.72
C GLU A 131 -24.27 34.13 -17.52
N THR A 132 -24.18 35.44 -17.41
CA THR A 132 -25.28 36.31 -16.96
C THR A 132 -25.48 37.52 -17.87
N GLY A 133 -24.98 37.45 -19.11
CA GLY A 133 -25.14 38.46 -20.15
C GLY A 133 -23.85 39.22 -20.43
N LEU A 134 -23.88 40.55 -20.26
CA LEU A 134 -22.70 41.38 -20.57
C LEU A 134 -21.57 41.24 -19.53
N VAL A 135 -21.92 40.82 -18.32
CA VAL A 135 -20.99 40.66 -17.20
C VAL A 135 -21.28 39.34 -16.51
N ASP A 136 -20.30 38.45 -16.55
CA ASP A 136 -20.33 37.14 -15.91
C ASP A 136 -20.23 37.29 -14.38
N ARG A 137 -20.85 36.36 -13.65
CA ARG A 137 -20.92 36.41 -12.18
C ARG A 137 -20.21 35.25 -11.55
N GLN A 138 -19.20 35.56 -10.75
CA GLN A 138 -18.52 34.58 -9.91
C GLN A 138 -19.33 34.33 -8.64
N VAL A 139 -19.71 33.08 -8.42
CA VAL A 139 -20.49 32.64 -7.25
C VAL A 139 -19.66 31.69 -6.38
N MET A 140 -19.90 31.72 -5.07
CA MET A 140 -19.12 30.95 -4.10
C MET A 140 -19.89 29.73 -3.61
N LEU A 141 -19.14 28.67 -3.28
CA LEU A 141 -19.67 27.51 -2.58
C LEU A 141 -20.28 27.94 -1.25
N THR A 142 -21.47 27.43 -0.97
CA THR A 142 -22.19 27.68 0.29
C THR A 142 -22.31 26.45 1.17
N SER A 143 -22.45 25.25 0.60
CA SER A 143 -22.55 24.00 1.35
C SER A 143 -22.28 22.78 0.45
N GLY A 144 -22.17 21.60 1.08
CA GLY A 144 -22.09 20.32 0.37
C GLY A 144 -20.73 19.63 0.39
N SER A 145 -19.69 20.26 0.96
CA SER A 145 -18.39 19.59 1.16
C SER A 145 -18.54 18.32 1.99
N GLY A 146 -17.91 17.23 1.56
CA GLY A 146 -18.08 15.88 2.10
C GLY A 146 -19.27 15.11 1.51
N THR A 147 -19.95 15.64 0.50
CA THR A 147 -21.07 15.00 -0.20
C THR A 147 -20.85 15.02 -1.72
N ALA A 148 -21.69 14.30 -2.48
CA ALA A 148 -21.62 14.31 -3.94
C ALA A 148 -22.24 15.57 -4.56
N THR A 149 -22.84 16.46 -3.76
CA THR A 149 -23.57 17.63 -4.24
C THR A 149 -23.04 18.90 -3.60
N LEU A 150 -22.49 19.79 -4.41
CA LEU A 150 -22.02 21.10 -3.99
C LEU A 150 -23.05 22.16 -4.34
N THR A 151 -23.40 23.02 -3.38
CA THR A 151 -24.37 24.11 -3.60
C THR A 151 -23.67 25.46 -3.57
N PHE A 152 -23.79 26.20 -4.67
CA PHE A 152 -23.35 27.58 -4.82
C PHE A 152 -24.55 28.52 -4.74
N ARG A 153 -24.30 29.78 -4.34
CA ARG A 153 -25.37 30.77 -4.22
C ARG A 153 -25.15 31.94 -5.16
N TYR A 154 -26.03 32.05 -6.15
CA TYR A 154 -26.12 33.19 -7.02
C TYR A 154 -27.13 34.20 -6.46
N THR A 155 -26.78 35.48 -6.44
CA THR A 155 -27.72 36.57 -6.17
C THR A 155 -27.74 37.46 -7.40
N VAL A 156 -28.90 37.55 -8.05
CA VAL A 156 -29.06 38.32 -9.29
C VAL A 156 -28.68 39.77 -9.02
N GLN A 157 -27.82 40.34 -9.85
CA GLN A 157 -27.41 41.74 -9.74
C GLN A 157 -28.12 42.60 -10.79
N PHE A 158 -28.04 43.91 -10.60
CA PHE A 158 -28.56 44.84 -11.58
C PHE A 158 -27.78 44.73 -12.89
N GLY A 159 -28.49 44.58 -14.01
CA GLY A 159 -27.92 44.44 -15.34
C GLY A 159 -27.67 42.99 -15.79
N ASP A 160 -27.84 42.01 -14.90
CA ASP A 160 -27.75 40.59 -15.27
C ASP A 160 -28.95 40.23 -16.14
N THR A 161 -28.70 39.57 -17.27
CA THR A 161 -29.72 39.16 -18.23
C THR A 161 -29.31 37.85 -18.87
N SER A 162 -30.03 36.77 -18.53
CA SER A 162 -29.95 35.50 -19.26
C SER A 162 -31.36 34.91 -19.43
N ALA A 163 -31.61 34.29 -20.58
CA ALA A 163 -32.85 33.55 -20.83
C ALA A 163 -32.84 32.19 -20.13
N ASP A 164 -31.67 31.55 -20.10
CA ASP A 164 -31.38 30.33 -19.35
C ASP A 164 -30.04 30.51 -18.65
N LEU A 165 -30.01 30.34 -17.33
CA LEU A 165 -28.82 30.63 -16.56
C LEU A 165 -27.81 29.49 -16.75
N ASP A 166 -26.67 29.80 -17.38
CA ASP A 166 -25.63 28.84 -17.69
C ASP A 166 -24.32 29.18 -16.97
N TYR A 167 -23.33 28.31 -17.08
CA TYR A 167 -21.95 28.56 -16.68
C TYR A 167 -21.08 28.84 -17.90
N VAL A 168 -20.00 29.60 -17.73
CA VAL A 168 -19.22 30.13 -18.86
C VAL A 168 -18.55 29.04 -19.69
N SER A 169 -18.12 27.95 -19.06
CA SER A 169 -17.53 26.79 -19.75
C SER A 169 -17.43 25.57 -18.83
N VAL A 170 -17.11 24.41 -19.39
CA VAL A 170 -16.84 23.18 -18.63
C VAL A 170 -15.67 23.29 -17.63
N ARG A 171 -14.93 24.41 -17.60
CA ARG A 171 -13.86 24.71 -16.62
C ARG A 171 -14.20 25.93 -15.75
N ALA A 172 -15.47 26.31 -15.68
CA ALA A 172 -15.93 27.48 -14.94
C ALA A 172 -15.86 27.28 -13.42
N LEU A 173 -15.79 26.03 -12.94
CA LEU A 173 -15.54 25.72 -11.54
C LEU A 173 -14.03 25.79 -11.26
N THR A 174 -13.66 26.64 -10.31
CA THR A 174 -12.27 26.88 -9.93
C THR A 174 -12.14 26.86 -8.41
N VAL A 175 -10.95 26.48 -7.93
CA VAL A 175 -10.64 26.50 -6.50
C VAL A 175 -9.37 27.30 -6.25
N THR A 176 -9.45 28.25 -5.31
CA THR A 176 -8.29 29.04 -4.88
C THR A 176 -7.82 28.57 -3.51
N GLY A 177 -6.53 28.21 -3.42
CA GLY A 177 -5.90 27.79 -2.15
C GLY A 177 -6.31 26.41 -1.66
N GLY A 178 -6.76 25.52 -2.55
CA GLY A 178 -7.16 24.16 -2.25
C GLY A 178 -7.58 23.39 -3.50
N ALA A 179 -8.28 22.27 -3.31
CA ALA A 179 -8.76 21.38 -4.36
C ALA A 179 -10.11 20.75 -3.97
N ILE A 180 -10.73 20.09 -4.94
CA ILE A 180 -11.88 19.18 -4.75
C ILE A 180 -11.35 17.77 -4.92
N SER A 181 -11.45 16.93 -3.90
CA SER A 181 -10.97 15.55 -3.94
C SER A 181 -11.92 14.59 -3.24
N ASP A 182 -11.87 13.30 -3.55
CA ASP A 182 -12.60 12.29 -2.78
C ASP A 182 -11.98 12.08 -1.37
N VAL A 183 -12.49 11.08 -0.65
CA VAL A 183 -11.99 10.69 0.67
C VAL A 183 -10.65 9.94 0.64
N THR A 184 -10.23 9.46 -0.53
CA THR A 184 -8.99 8.67 -0.71
C THR A 184 -7.83 9.51 -1.28
N GLY A 185 -8.11 10.75 -1.70
CA GLY A 185 -7.15 11.72 -2.21
C GLY A 185 -7.16 11.89 -3.74
N ASN A 186 -8.09 11.27 -4.47
CA ASN A 186 -8.23 11.47 -5.91
C ASN A 186 -8.81 12.88 -6.18
N GLU A 187 -8.05 13.71 -6.89
CA GLU A 187 -8.51 15.05 -7.28
C GLU A 187 -9.57 14.95 -8.37
N ALA A 188 -10.68 15.67 -8.20
CA ALA A 188 -11.81 15.64 -9.11
C ALA A 188 -11.50 16.32 -10.46
N ASP A 189 -12.16 15.87 -11.51
CA ASP A 189 -12.16 16.48 -12.84
C ASP A 189 -13.42 17.36 -13.01
N TYR A 190 -13.22 18.68 -13.12
CA TYR A 190 -14.26 19.72 -13.08
C TYR A 190 -13.88 21.02 -13.83
#